data_AF-A0AB36QZS5-F1
#
_entry.id   AF-A0AB36QZS5-F1
#
_cell.length_a   1.000
_cell.length_b   1.000
_cell.length_c   1.000
_cell.angle_alpha   90.00
_cell.angle_beta   90.00
_cell.angle_gamma   90.00
#
_symmetry.space_group_name_H-M   'P 1'
#
loop_
_entity.id
_entity.type
_entity.pdbx_description
1 polymer ?
#
loop_
_entity_poly.entity_id
_entity_poly.type
_entity_poly.pdbx_seq_one_letter_code
_entity_poly.pdbx_strand_id
1 'polypeptide(L)'
;MSDVDLISEKIRYFRLFQIWPLAQRFDTVQWRQNFLKDELVFADRLLDRFVYFSDIMVNSLLVGAVRRFFDFEYFRLGSAHAVKNANYAFVYVEGEVPNPSDSGYSFMRRIRDNLRVEESRLVSPDQAILRKGEFDTFVFVDDFVGSGNQMIDTWQRPRRRADGSFMSFADLASAGHHTFAYCPCLCTSYGKSNLTIKAPKLQVVPAHLLSESHNASSANSLVWAGLNVSEGIDFLKIAAKRAGFVCHDGGENDWRGFHKLGLSVGFHDTIPDACLPIYFSTLNGWRPLMKRGP
;
A
#
# COMPACT_ATOMS: atom_id res chain seq x y z
N MET A 1 13.19 27.32 20.26
CA MET A 1 12.62 27.08 18.92
C MET A 1 11.30 26.37 19.15
N SER A 2 10.19 26.88 18.63
CA SER A 2 8.89 26.24 18.89
C SER A 2 8.73 24.98 18.03
N ASP A 3 7.91 24.01 18.45
CA ASP A 3 7.62 22.80 17.67
C ASP A 3 7.03 23.14 16.28
N VAL A 4 6.35 24.28 16.16
CA VAL A 4 5.80 24.81 14.91
C VAL A 4 6.92 25.25 13.96
N ASP A 5 8.00 25.82 14.48
CA ASP A 5 9.17 26.21 13.68
C ASP A 5 9.89 24.98 13.15
N LEU A 6 10.04 23.93 13.98
CA LEU A 6 10.65 22.66 13.63
C LEU A 6 9.88 21.92 12.51
N ILE A 7 8.54 21.86 12.61
CA ILE A 7 7.70 21.24 11.57
C ILE A 7 7.81 22.03 10.26
N SER A 8 7.74 23.35 10.34
CA SER A 8 7.86 24.21 9.16
C SER A 8 9.23 24.05 8.48
N GLU A 9 10.30 23.90 9.25
CA GLU A 9 11.65 23.66 8.76
C GLU A 9 11.80 22.27 8.10
N LYS A 10 11.26 21.22 8.74
CA LYS A 10 11.19 19.86 8.17
C LYS A 10 10.49 19.86 6.81
N ILE A 11 9.31 20.48 6.73
CA ILE A 11 8.53 20.59 5.47
C ILE A 11 9.34 21.33 4.40
N ARG A 12 9.99 22.44 4.78
CA ARG A 12 10.82 23.24 3.87
C ARG A 12 11.98 22.42 3.32
N TYR A 13 12.74 21.71 4.17
CA TYR A 13 13.86 20.89 3.73
C TYR A 13 13.40 19.69 2.89
N PHE A 14 12.33 19.00 3.28
CA PHE A 14 11.85 17.85 2.50
C PHE A 14 11.37 18.24 1.11
N ARG A 15 10.80 19.44 0.95
CA ARG A 15 10.50 20.02 -0.37
C ARG A 15 11.77 20.45 -1.13
N LEU A 16 12.72 21.09 -0.44
CA LEU A 16 13.97 21.56 -1.04
C LEU A 16 14.82 20.38 -1.59
N PHE A 17 14.81 19.25 -0.89
CA PHE A 17 15.47 18.01 -1.31
C PHE A 17 14.59 17.11 -2.21
N GLN A 18 13.40 17.58 -2.62
CA GLN A 18 12.43 16.83 -3.45
C GLN A 18 12.04 15.45 -2.88
N ILE A 19 12.14 15.29 -1.56
CA ILE A 19 11.65 14.12 -0.83
C ILE A 19 10.12 14.18 -0.74
N TRP A 20 9.58 15.39 -0.53
CA TRP A 20 8.16 15.68 -0.60
C TRP A 20 7.80 16.38 -1.93
N PRO A 21 6.57 16.19 -2.43
CA PRO A 21 6.17 16.77 -3.70
C PRO A 21 6.01 18.28 -3.56
N LEU A 22 5.97 18.96 -4.70
CA LEU A 22 5.77 20.41 -4.76
C LEU A 22 4.48 20.82 -4.03
N ALA A 23 4.45 22.05 -3.51
CA ALA A 23 3.34 22.56 -2.70
C ALA A 23 1.95 22.44 -3.37
N GLN A 24 1.90 22.48 -4.71
CA GLN A 24 0.66 22.28 -5.48
C GLN A 24 0.04 20.88 -5.32
N ARG A 25 0.85 19.87 -5.00
CA ARG A 25 0.39 18.49 -4.75
C ARG A 25 0.25 18.16 -3.26
N PHE A 26 0.89 18.94 -2.38
CA PHE A 26 0.88 18.71 -0.94
C PHE A 26 0.80 20.05 -0.20
N ASP A 27 -0.41 20.47 0.22
CA ASP A 27 -0.68 21.81 0.76
C ASP A 27 -1.00 21.78 2.26
N THR A 28 0.05 21.86 3.07
CA THR A 28 -0.05 21.90 4.53
C THR A 28 -0.69 23.19 5.05
N VAL A 29 -0.57 24.30 4.32
CA VAL A 29 -1.08 25.59 4.78
C VAL A 29 -2.59 25.63 4.66
N GLN A 30 -3.12 25.27 3.49
CA GLN A 30 -4.57 25.19 3.29
C GLN A 30 -5.19 24.08 4.13
N TRP A 31 -4.53 22.93 4.25
CA TRP A 31 -5.04 21.83 5.08
C TRP A 31 -5.16 22.23 6.55
N ARG A 32 -4.18 22.96 7.10
CA ARG A 32 -4.24 23.46 8.49
C ARG A 32 -5.38 24.44 8.74
N GLN A 33 -5.84 25.16 7.71
CA GLN A 33 -6.95 26.11 7.83
C GLN A 33 -8.32 25.43 8.04
N ASN A 34 -8.41 24.11 7.90
CA ASN A 34 -9.64 23.38 8.25
C ASN A 34 -9.87 23.22 9.76
N PHE A 35 -8.84 23.48 10.59
CA PHE A 35 -8.86 23.18 12.02
C PHE A 35 -9.00 24.43 12.88
N LEU A 36 -9.65 24.26 14.03
CA LEU A 36 -9.76 25.28 15.07
C LEU A 36 -8.43 25.43 15.82
N LYS A 37 -8.27 26.55 16.52
CA LYS A 37 -7.00 26.91 17.19
C LYS A 37 -6.55 25.87 18.23
N ASP A 38 -7.49 25.32 18.99
CA ASP A 38 -7.28 24.28 19.99
C ASP A 38 -7.03 22.89 19.37
N GLU A 39 -7.46 22.67 18.13
CA GLU A 39 -7.23 21.43 17.39
C GLU A 39 -5.86 21.39 16.70
N LEU A 40 -5.20 22.54 16.54
CA LEU A 40 -3.94 22.65 15.79
C LEU A 40 -2.83 21.75 16.35
N VAL A 41 -2.81 21.50 17.66
CA VAL A 41 -1.83 20.60 18.28
C VAL A 41 -1.95 19.16 17.73
N PHE A 42 -3.18 18.69 17.50
CA PHE A 42 -3.43 17.36 16.95
C PHE A 42 -3.23 17.33 15.43
N ALA A 43 -3.64 18.38 14.72
CA ALA A 43 -3.41 18.51 13.29
C ALA A 43 -1.90 18.55 12.96
N ASP A 44 -1.12 19.31 13.72
CA ASP A 44 0.33 19.40 13.55
C ASP A 44 0.99 18.06 13.89
N ARG A 45 0.48 17.34 14.89
CA ARG A 45 0.94 15.98 15.18
C ARG A 45 0.70 15.01 14.01
N LEU A 46 -0.49 15.07 13.39
CA LEU A 46 -0.80 14.26 12.22
C LEU A 46 0.13 14.57 11.04
N LEU A 47 0.50 15.84 10.83
CA LEU A 47 1.46 16.22 9.80
C LEU A 47 2.87 15.71 10.10
N ASP A 48 3.31 15.82 11.35
CA ASP A 48 4.62 15.31 11.73
C ASP A 48 4.75 13.80 11.52
N ARG A 49 3.66 13.07 11.77
CA ARG A 49 3.57 11.61 11.63
C ARG A 49 3.16 11.14 10.22
N PHE A 50 2.84 12.06 9.31
CA PHE A 50 2.50 11.72 7.95
C PHE A 50 3.75 11.26 7.18
N VAL A 51 3.70 10.06 6.62
CA VAL A 51 4.81 9.49 5.84
C VAL A 51 4.47 9.51 4.36
N TYR A 52 5.25 10.26 3.59
CA TYR A 52 5.12 10.30 2.13
C TYR A 52 6.20 9.44 1.48
N PHE A 53 5.78 8.52 0.62
CA PHE A 53 6.63 7.67 -0.19
C PHE A 53 6.76 8.25 -1.59
N SER A 54 7.93 8.83 -1.88
CA SER A 54 8.27 9.31 -3.22
C SER A 54 8.44 8.15 -4.21
N ASP A 55 8.46 8.45 -5.50
CA ASP A 55 8.66 7.46 -6.56
C ASP A 55 9.92 6.60 -6.35
N ILE A 56 11.02 7.26 -5.97
CA ILE A 56 12.31 6.61 -5.69
C ILE A 56 12.20 5.69 -4.47
N MET A 57 11.47 6.10 -3.43
CA MET A 57 11.24 5.26 -2.25
C MET A 57 10.39 4.04 -2.60
N VAL A 58 9.33 4.21 -3.40
CA VAL A 58 8.50 3.09 -3.87
C VAL A 58 9.34 2.09 -4.66
N ASN A 59 10.18 2.55 -5.60
CA ASN A 59 11.10 1.69 -6.35
C ASN A 59 12.07 0.94 -5.43
N SER A 60 12.61 1.62 -4.41
CA SER A 60 13.55 1.02 -3.45
C SER A 60 12.86 -0.04 -2.57
N LEU A 61 11.64 0.24 -2.10
CA LEU A 61 10.84 -0.71 -1.33
C LEU A 61 10.48 -1.94 -2.18
N LEU A 62 10.09 -1.73 -3.44
CA LEU A 62 9.77 -2.81 -4.36
C LEU A 62 10.97 -3.74 -4.56
N VAL A 63 12.13 -3.17 -4.90
CA VAL A 63 13.37 -3.93 -5.05
C VAL A 63 13.71 -4.66 -3.74
N GLY A 64 13.55 -4.01 -2.60
CA GLY A 64 13.79 -4.59 -1.29
C GLY A 64 12.89 -5.79 -0.98
N ALA A 65 11.59 -5.70 -1.26
CA ALA A 65 10.63 -6.78 -1.05
C ALA A 65 10.98 -8.00 -1.91
N VAL A 66 11.22 -7.79 -3.21
CA VAL A 66 11.54 -8.85 -4.16
C VAL A 66 12.88 -9.51 -3.82
N ARG A 67 13.92 -8.73 -3.51
CA ARG A 67 15.22 -9.28 -3.09
C ARG A 67 15.09 -10.12 -1.83
N ARG A 68 14.35 -9.64 -0.82
CA ARG A 68 14.10 -10.39 0.42
C ARG A 68 13.48 -11.76 0.15
N PHE A 69 12.53 -11.84 -0.78
CA PHE A 69 11.95 -13.12 -1.19
C PHE A 69 13.00 -14.05 -1.81
N PHE A 70 13.77 -13.57 -2.79
CA PHE A 70 14.79 -14.41 -3.44
C PHE A 70 15.96 -14.77 -2.52
N ASP A 71 16.33 -13.92 -1.56
CA ASP A 71 17.34 -14.20 -0.54
C ASP A 71 16.86 -15.32 0.40
N PHE A 72 15.58 -15.30 0.78
CA PHE A 72 14.96 -16.38 1.55
C PHE A 72 14.95 -17.70 0.77
N GLU A 73 14.58 -17.67 -0.51
CA GLU A 73 14.60 -18.84 -1.38
C GLU A 73 16.03 -19.37 -1.59
N TYR A 74 17.02 -18.49 -1.70
CA TYR A 74 18.44 -18.86 -1.76
C TYR A 74 18.86 -19.61 -0.51
N PHE A 75 18.51 -19.09 0.67
CA PHE A 75 18.80 -19.73 1.94
C PHE A 75 18.10 -21.09 2.06
N ARG A 76 16.84 -21.18 1.64
CA ARG A 76 16.02 -22.41 1.67
C ARG A 76 16.59 -23.51 0.75
N LEU A 77 17.04 -23.14 -0.45
CA LEU A 77 17.55 -24.08 -1.45
C LEU A 77 19.05 -24.36 -1.32
N GLY A 78 19.78 -23.53 -0.56
CA GLY A 78 21.23 -23.66 -0.35
C GLY A 78 22.07 -23.43 -1.61
N SER A 79 21.50 -22.89 -2.69
CA SER A 79 22.17 -22.74 -3.98
C SER A 79 21.73 -21.51 -4.77
N ALA A 80 22.70 -20.66 -5.10
CA ALA A 80 22.52 -19.48 -5.96
C ALA A 80 22.19 -19.89 -7.38
N HIS A 81 22.69 -21.05 -7.79
CA HIS A 81 22.41 -21.62 -9.10
C HIS A 81 20.94 -22.04 -9.21
N ALA A 82 20.37 -22.63 -8.15
CA ALA A 82 18.96 -23.03 -8.11
C ALA A 82 18.01 -21.82 -8.20
N VAL A 83 18.31 -20.73 -7.50
CA VAL A 83 17.50 -19.49 -7.56
C VAL A 83 17.66 -18.77 -8.90
N LYS A 84 18.89 -18.66 -9.43
CA LYS A 84 19.13 -18.00 -10.73
C LYS A 84 18.49 -18.75 -11.90
N ASN A 85 18.41 -20.07 -11.81
CA ASN A 85 17.80 -20.92 -12.84
C ASN A 85 16.32 -21.19 -12.59
N ALA A 86 15.74 -20.71 -11.49
CA ALA A 86 14.32 -20.85 -11.25
C ALA A 86 13.56 -20.12 -12.36
N ASN A 87 12.60 -20.80 -12.99
CA ASN A 87 11.72 -20.15 -13.92
C ASN A 87 10.66 -19.39 -13.12
N TYR A 88 10.74 -18.06 -13.12
CA TYR A 88 9.80 -17.23 -12.41
C TYR A 88 9.11 -16.24 -13.35
N ALA A 89 7.90 -15.86 -12.96
CA ALA A 89 7.13 -14.79 -13.57
C ALA A 89 6.76 -13.75 -12.52
N PHE A 90 6.85 -12.47 -12.89
CA PHE A 90 6.22 -11.38 -12.15
C PHE A 90 4.81 -11.17 -12.67
N VAL A 91 3.88 -11.02 -11.73
CA VAL A 91 2.46 -10.86 -12.01
C VAL A 91 1.98 -9.62 -11.26
N TYR A 92 1.22 -8.75 -11.91
CA TYR A 92 0.57 -7.64 -11.21
C TYR A 92 -0.74 -8.09 -10.56
N VAL A 93 -1.16 -7.37 -9.52
CA VAL A 93 -2.47 -7.57 -8.87
C VAL A 93 -3.54 -6.79 -9.65
N GLU A 94 -4.69 -7.40 -9.89
CA GLU A 94 -5.81 -6.76 -10.58
C GLU A 94 -6.72 -6.03 -9.58
N GLY A 95 -7.26 -4.90 -10.01
CA GLY A 95 -8.38 -4.26 -9.32
C GLY A 95 -9.67 -5.11 -9.36
N GLU A 96 -10.68 -4.64 -8.62
CA GLU A 96 -12.02 -5.26 -8.60
C GLU A 96 -12.63 -5.30 -10.01
N VAL A 97 -12.41 -4.22 -10.79
CA VAL A 97 -12.69 -4.13 -12.23
C VAL A 97 -11.38 -3.84 -12.96
N PRO A 98 -10.79 -4.82 -13.68
CA PRO A 98 -9.51 -4.62 -14.37
C PRO A 98 -9.60 -3.50 -15.41
N ASN A 99 -8.77 -2.47 -15.27
CA ASN A 99 -8.63 -1.38 -16.23
C ASN A 99 -7.18 -1.30 -16.74
N PRO A 100 -6.95 -1.13 -18.06
CA PRO A 100 -5.62 -0.86 -18.61
C PRO A 100 -4.87 0.31 -17.96
N SER A 101 -5.57 1.26 -17.30
CA SER A 101 -4.97 2.36 -16.53
C SER A 101 -4.62 2.02 -15.08
N ASP A 102 -4.84 0.78 -14.63
CA ASP A 102 -4.54 0.37 -13.27
C ASP A 102 -3.03 0.43 -12.99
N SER A 103 -2.69 0.62 -11.70
CA SER A 103 -1.31 0.70 -11.19
C SER A 103 -0.45 -0.51 -11.58
N GLY A 104 -1.07 -1.66 -11.90
CA GLY A 104 -0.40 -2.90 -12.25
C GLY A 104 0.62 -2.78 -13.40
N TYR A 105 0.30 -2.12 -14.50
CA TYR A 105 1.24 -1.94 -15.63
C TYR A 105 2.40 -1.01 -15.28
N SER A 106 2.14 0.03 -14.49
CA SER A 106 3.19 0.93 -14.00
C SER A 106 4.18 0.17 -13.12
N PHE A 107 3.70 -0.79 -12.34
CA PHE A 107 4.52 -1.58 -11.43
C PHE A 107 5.35 -2.64 -12.16
N MET A 108 4.79 -3.28 -13.19
CA MET A 108 5.57 -4.14 -14.09
C MET A 108 6.72 -3.38 -14.74
N ARG A 109 6.48 -2.14 -15.18
CA ARG A 109 7.54 -1.28 -15.72
C ARG A 109 8.63 -1.00 -14.68
N ARG A 110 8.26 -0.71 -13.43
CA ARG A 110 9.21 -0.52 -12.33
C ARG A 110 10.05 -1.77 -12.08
N ILE A 111 9.45 -2.96 -12.09
CA ILE A 111 10.19 -4.22 -11.99
C ILE A 111 11.20 -4.36 -13.11
N ARG A 112 10.78 -4.18 -14.37
CA ARG A 112 11.67 -4.25 -15.54
C ARG A 112 12.87 -3.33 -15.39
N ASP A 113 12.62 -2.06 -15.08
CA ASP A 113 13.64 -1.02 -15.12
C ASP A 113 14.60 -1.10 -13.91
N ASN A 114 14.08 -1.41 -12.71
CA ASN A 114 14.88 -1.43 -11.49
C ASN A 114 15.56 -2.79 -11.22
N LEU A 115 14.95 -3.91 -11.64
CA LEU A 115 15.51 -5.26 -11.45
C LEU A 115 16.12 -5.84 -12.73
N ARG A 116 16.01 -5.14 -13.88
CA ARG A 116 16.52 -5.58 -15.19
C ARG A 116 15.97 -6.95 -15.58
N VAL A 117 14.67 -7.13 -15.40
CA VAL A 117 13.97 -8.38 -15.70
C VAL A 117 13.54 -8.40 -17.16
N GLU A 118 13.76 -9.52 -17.84
CA GLU A 118 13.28 -9.77 -19.20
C GLU A 118 11.76 -9.62 -19.30
N GLU A 119 11.28 -8.94 -20.34
CA GLU A 119 9.85 -8.66 -20.53
C GLU A 119 9.00 -9.94 -20.66
N SER A 120 9.58 -11.03 -21.15
CA SER A 120 8.94 -12.34 -21.24
C SER A 120 8.54 -12.94 -19.89
N ARG A 121 9.11 -12.43 -18.79
CA ARG A 121 8.79 -12.82 -17.40
C ARG A 121 7.79 -11.88 -16.73
N LEU A 122 7.38 -10.80 -17.39
CA LEU A 122 6.36 -9.87 -16.91
C LEU A 122 5.04 -10.23 -17.57
N VAL A 123 4.12 -10.81 -16.81
CA VAL A 123 2.91 -11.41 -17.37
C VAL A 123 1.67 -10.92 -16.66
N SER A 124 0.56 -10.84 -17.40
CA SER A 124 -0.75 -10.67 -16.77
C SER A 124 -1.16 -11.92 -16.00
N PRO A 125 -2.11 -11.82 -15.05
CA PRO A 125 -2.69 -12.99 -14.39
C PRO A 125 -3.20 -14.07 -15.35
N ASP A 126 -3.84 -13.69 -16.47
CA ASP A 126 -4.28 -14.65 -17.49
C ASP A 126 -3.10 -15.34 -18.18
N GLN A 127 -2.09 -14.57 -18.58
CA GLN A 127 -0.89 -15.11 -19.21
C GLN A 127 -0.12 -16.05 -18.27
N ALA A 128 -0.07 -15.74 -16.98
CA ALA A 128 0.54 -16.59 -15.96
C ALA A 128 -0.12 -17.97 -15.88
N ILE A 129 -1.46 -18.03 -15.92
CA ILE A 129 -2.20 -19.31 -15.90
C ILE A 129 -2.04 -20.06 -17.23
N LEU A 130 -2.07 -19.37 -18.37
CA LEU A 130 -1.86 -19.99 -19.69
C LEU A 130 -0.46 -20.58 -19.83
N ARG A 131 0.56 -19.86 -19.35
CA ARG A 131 1.98 -20.22 -19.43
C ARG A 131 2.47 -20.92 -18.16
N LYS A 132 1.58 -21.48 -17.35
CA LYS A 132 1.95 -22.04 -16.03
C LYS A 132 3.01 -23.15 -16.09
N GLY A 133 3.13 -23.87 -17.21
CA GLY A 133 4.15 -24.90 -17.41
C GLY A 133 5.55 -24.33 -17.68
N GLU A 134 5.67 -23.03 -17.97
CA GLU A 134 6.94 -22.34 -18.18
C GLU A 134 7.55 -21.82 -16.88
N PHE A 135 6.79 -21.77 -15.79
CA PHE A 135 7.17 -21.11 -14.55
C PHE A 135 6.97 -21.99 -13.32
N ASP A 136 8.01 -22.08 -12.49
CA ASP A 136 7.97 -22.75 -11.19
C ASP A 136 7.50 -21.80 -10.08
N THR A 137 7.72 -20.49 -10.26
CA THR A 137 7.45 -19.47 -9.25
C THR A 137 6.68 -18.28 -9.82
N PHE A 138 5.61 -17.87 -9.13
CA PHE A 138 4.86 -16.66 -9.44
C PHE A 138 5.06 -15.62 -8.34
N VAL A 139 5.56 -14.45 -8.71
CA VAL A 139 5.84 -13.34 -7.79
C VAL A 139 4.88 -12.20 -8.10
N PHE A 140 3.86 -12.08 -7.26
CA PHE A 140 2.93 -10.95 -7.29
C PHE A 140 3.59 -9.72 -6.69
N VAL A 141 3.33 -8.55 -7.26
CA VAL A 141 3.92 -7.29 -6.83
C VAL A 141 2.87 -6.17 -6.83
N ASP A 142 2.92 -5.30 -5.83
CA ASP A 142 1.99 -4.19 -5.63
C ASP A 142 2.60 -3.07 -4.76
N ASP A 143 2.00 -1.88 -4.72
CA ASP A 143 2.49 -0.77 -3.92
C ASP A 143 1.99 -0.80 -2.47
N PHE A 144 0.72 -1.11 -2.24
CA PHE A 144 0.10 -1.01 -0.93
C PHE A 144 -0.98 -2.06 -0.67
N VAL A 145 -0.84 -2.78 0.44
CA VAL A 145 -1.84 -3.72 0.93
C VAL A 145 -2.49 -3.19 2.20
N GLY A 146 -3.70 -2.63 2.03
CA GLY A 146 -4.63 -2.30 3.11
C GLY A 146 -5.26 -3.57 3.69
N SER A 147 -6.39 -4.00 3.13
CA SER A 147 -7.08 -5.24 3.54
C SER A 147 -6.58 -6.51 2.83
N GLY A 148 -5.96 -6.35 1.66
CA GLY A 148 -5.54 -7.46 0.80
C GLY A 148 -6.64 -8.04 -0.10
N ASN A 149 -7.84 -7.43 -0.14
CA ASN A 149 -8.96 -7.94 -0.95
C ASN A 149 -8.60 -8.08 -2.43
N GLN A 150 -7.96 -7.07 -3.04
CA GLN A 150 -7.56 -7.12 -4.45
C GLN A 150 -6.67 -8.34 -4.78
N MET A 151 -5.72 -8.67 -3.90
CA MET A 151 -4.89 -9.86 -4.06
C MET A 151 -5.69 -11.15 -3.83
N ILE A 152 -6.60 -11.18 -2.86
CA ILE A 152 -7.48 -12.34 -2.64
C ILE A 152 -8.36 -12.60 -3.86
N ASP A 153 -8.94 -11.55 -4.43
CA ASP A 153 -9.76 -11.65 -5.64
C ASP A 153 -8.90 -12.10 -6.82
N THR A 154 -7.71 -11.52 -6.99
CA THR A 154 -6.74 -11.97 -8.01
C THR A 154 -6.41 -13.46 -7.83
N TRP A 155 -6.16 -13.89 -6.60
CA TRP A 155 -5.80 -15.26 -6.23
C TRP A 155 -6.90 -16.28 -6.53
N GLN A 156 -8.16 -15.92 -6.25
CA GLN A 156 -9.33 -16.80 -6.34
C GLN A 156 -10.06 -16.73 -7.69
N ARG A 157 -9.85 -15.65 -8.48
CA ARG A 157 -10.55 -15.44 -9.74
C ARG A 157 -10.26 -16.58 -10.75
N PRO A 158 -11.29 -17.29 -11.24
CA PRO A 158 -11.09 -18.31 -12.26
C PRO A 158 -10.68 -17.68 -13.59
N ARG A 159 -9.65 -18.23 -14.22
CA ARG A 159 -9.12 -17.76 -15.51
C ARG A 159 -9.10 -18.86 -16.54
N ARG A 160 -9.34 -18.49 -17.80
CA ARG A 160 -9.49 -19.44 -18.89
C ARG A 160 -8.13 -20.04 -19.27
N ARG A 161 -8.11 -21.35 -19.47
CA ARG A 161 -6.97 -22.13 -19.94
C ARG A 161 -7.04 -22.37 -21.45
N ALA A 162 -5.93 -22.81 -22.04
CA ALA A 162 -5.84 -23.14 -23.46
C ALA A 162 -6.83 -24.25 -23.89
N ASP A 163 -7.15 -25.18 -22.99
CA ASP A 163 -8.12 -26.26 -23.20
C ASP A 163 -9.59 -25.83 -23.00
N GLY A 164 -9.83 -24.54 -22.73
CA GLY A 164 -11.17 -24.00 -22.47
C GLY A 164 -11.69 -24.17 -21.04
N SER A 165 -10.96 -24.89 -20.17
CA SER A 165 -11.30 -24.99 -18.74
C SER A 165 -10.92 -23.72 -17.98
N PHE A 166 -11.37 -23.60 -16.72
CA PHE A 166 -11.03 -22.49 -15.84
C PHE A 166 -10.14 -22.94 -14.68
N MET A 167 -9.24 -22.07 -14.25
CA MET A 167 -8.33 -22.31 -13.13
C MET A 167 -7.95 -20.99 -12.47
N SER A 168 -7.93 -20.97 -11.14
CA SER A 168 -7.40 -19.87 -10.34
C SER A 168 -5.96 -20.17 -9.87
N PHE A 169 -5.28 -19.17 -9.30
CA PHE A 169 -4.00 -19.43 -8.62
C PHE A 169 -4.19 -20.29 -7.37
N ALA A 170 -5.33 -20.18 -6.69
CA ALA A 170 -5.68 -21.05 -5.57
C ALA A 170 -5.75 -22.53 -5.99
N ASP A 171 -6.35 -22.82 -7.15
CA ASP A 171 -6.39 -24.17 -7.72
C ASP A 171 -4.99 -24.65 -8.10
N LEU A 172 -4.20 -23.79 -8.74
CA LEU A 172 -2.82 -24.10 -9.13
C LEU A 172 -1.93 -24.40 -7.91
N ALA A 173 -2.08 -23.62 -6.85
CA ALA A 173 -1.38 -23.85 -5.59
C ALA A 173 -1.82 -25.15 -4.90
N SER A 174 -3.09 -25.54 -5.09
CA SER A 174 -3.62 -26.80 -4.57
C SER A 174 -2.96 -28.02 -5.21
N ALA A 175 -2.55 -27.94 -6.48
CA ALA A 175 -1.80 -28.99 -7.17
C ALA A 175 -0.35 -29.19 -6.64
N GLY A 176 0.23 -28.18 -5.97
CA GLY A 176 1.47 -28.33 -5.20
C GLY A 176 2.80 -28.28 -5.97
N HIS A 177 2.79 -27.91 -7.25
CA HIS A 177 4.01 -27.86 -8.08
C HIS A 177 4.65 -26.48 -8.21
N HIS A 178 4.00 -25.43 -7.70
CA HIS A 178 4.42 -24.05 -7.89
C HIS A 178 4.61 -23.32 -6.56
N THR A 179 5.52 -22.34 -6.56
CA THR A 179 5.73 -21.40 -5.45
C THR A 179 5.04 -20.09 -5.75
N PHE A 180 4.43 -19.47 -4.73
CA PHE A 180 3.72 -18.20 -4.87
C PHE A 180 4.19 -17.23 -3.80
N ALA A 181 4.61 -16.05 -4.23
CA ALA A 181 5.00 -14.97 -3.34
C ALA A 181 4.27 -13.68 -3.71
N TYR A 182 3.95 -12.88 -2.70
CA TYR A 182 3.38 -11.55 -2.86
C TYR A 182 4.28 -10.52 -2.17
N CYS A 183 4.85 -9.62 -2.95
CA CYS A 183 5.87 -8.66 -2.53
C CYS A 183 5.36 -7.21 -2.60
N PRO A 184 4.44 -6.78 -1.73
CA PRO A 184 3.98 -5.40 -1.70
C PRO A 184 5.04 -4.47 -1.07
N CYS A 185 5.10 -3.19 -1.48
CA CYS A 185 5.98 -2.22 -0.80
C CYS A 185 5.58 -2.03 0.66
N LEU A 186 4.30 -1.71 0.89
CA LEU A 186 3.73 -1.57 2.23
C LEU A 186 2.61 -2.58 2.44
N CYS A 187 2.52 -3.16 3.62
CA CYS A 187 1.41 -4.03 3.99
C CYS A 187 0.98 -3.77 5.43
N THR A 188 -0.32 -3.70 5.70
CA THR A 188 -0.79 -3.64 7.09
C THR A 188 -0.76 -5.04 7.73
N SER A 189 -0.61 -5.10 9.06
CA SER A 189 -0.74 -6.35 9.80
C SER A 189 -2.12 -6.99 9.62
N TYR A 190 -3.17 -6.17 9.46
CA TYR A 190 -4.53 -6.61 9.13
C TYR A 190 -4.56 -7.32 7.77
N GLY A 191 -4.07 -6.66 6.71
CA GLY A 191 -4.02 -7.22 5.37
C GLY A 191 -3.18 -8.48 5.28
N LYS A 192 -2.01 -8.51 5.92
CA LYS A 192 -1.16 -9.70 6.00
C LYS A 192 -1.89 -10.87 6.68
N SER A 193 -2.59 -10.61 7.77
CA SER A 193 -3.36 -11.64 8.51
C SER A 193 -4.50 -12.18 7.65
N ASN A 194 -5.25 -11.29 6.99
CA ASN A 194 -6.34 -11.66 6.09
C ASN A 194 -5.84 -12.53 4.92
N LEU A 195 -4.71 -12.15 4.29
CA LEU A 195 -4.06 -12.94 3.24
C LEU A 195 -3.58 -14.30 3.73
N THR A 196 -2.98 -14.36 4.92
CA THR A 196 -2.50 -15.63 5.51
C THR A 196 -3.66 -16.61 5.72
N ILE A 197 -4.83 -16.12 6.12
CA ILE A 197 -6.03 -16.94 6.33
C ILE A 197 -6.65 -17.37 4.99
N LYS A 198 -6.81 -16.44 4.04
CA LYS A 198 -7.56 -16.67 2.80
C LYS A 198 -6.73 -17.24 1.65
N ALA A 199 -5.41 -17.08 1.70
CA ALA A 199 -4.44 -17.58 0.72
C ALA A 199 -3.22 -18.18 1.45
N PRO A 200 -3.38 -19.27 2.22
CA PRO A 200 -2.33 -19.81 3.09
C PRO A 200 -1.08 -20.33 2.33
N LYS A 201 -1.21 -20.59 1.02
CA LYS A 201 -0.10 -21.00 0.14
C LYS A 201 0.64 -19.82 -0.50
N LEU A 202 0.19 -18.59 -0.26
CA LEU A 202 0.81 -17.37 -0.76
C LEU A 202 1.77 -16.81 0.29
N GLN A 203 3.05 -16.75 -0.03
CA GLN A 203 4.05 -16.15 0.86
C GLN A 203 3.98 -14.62 0.78
N VAL A 204 3.53 -13.96 1.85
CA VAL A 204 3.43 -12.49 1.87
C VAL A 204 4.73 -11.88 2.42
N VAL A 205 5.50 -11.24 1.54
CA VAL A 205 6.84 -10.69 1.78
C VAL A 205 6.84 -9.17 1.56
N PRO A 206 6.24 -8.38 2.47
CA PRO A 206 6.20 -6.93 2.31
C PRO A 206 7.57 -6.31 2.55
N ALA A 207 7.89 -5.17 1.91
CA ALA A 207 9.11 -4.43 2.25
C ALA A 207 9.02 -3.88 3.68
N HIS A 208 7.87 -3.28 4.02
CA HIS A 208 7.57 -2.74 5.33
C HIS A 208 6.16 -3.16 5.81
N LEU A 209 6.05 -3.46 7.12
CA LEU A 209 4.81 -3.89 7.75
C LEU A 209 4.29 -2.80 8.69
N LEU A 210 3.08 -2.31 8.42
CA LEU A 210 2.38 -1.33 9.25
C LEU A 210 1.53 -2.09 10.30
N SER A 211 2.02 -2.11 11.54
CA SER A 211 1.29 -2.62 12.70
C SER A 211 0.14 -1.71 13.13
N GLU A 212 -0.72 -2.21 14.02
CA GLU A 212 -1.83 -1.45 14.62
C GLU A 212 -1.39 -0.13 15.27
N SER A 213 -0.15 -0.05 15.77
CA SER A 213 0.41 1.18 16.32
C SER A 213 0.50 2.35 15.32
N HIS A 214 0.41 2.08 14.02
CA HIS A 214 0.35 3.10 12.97
C HIS A 214 -1.08 3.59 12.70
N ASN A 215 -2.11 2.93 13.24
CA ASN A 215 -3.49 3.35 13.12
C ASN A 215 -3.76 4.51 14.07
N ALA A 216 -4.00 5.70 13.53
CA ALA A 216 -4.26 6.90 14.31
C ALA A 216 -5.53 6.82 15.18
N SER A 217 -6.45 5.89 14.89
CA SER A 217 -7.67 5.67 15.65
C SER A 217 -7.58 4.53 16.68
N SER A 218 -6.45 3.83 16.77
CA SER A 218 -6.25 2.76 17.78
C SER A 218 -5.87 3.35 19.14
N ALA A 219 -6.28 2.67 20.21
CA ALA A 219 -5.85 2.97 21.58
C ALA A 219 -4.33 2.83 21.77
N ASN A 220 -3.66 2.02 20.94
CA ASN A 220 -2.21 1.81 20.96
C ASN A 220 -1.46 2.67 19.93
N SER A 221 -2.10 3.73 19.43
CA SER A 221 -1.54 4.59 18.39
C SER A 221 -0.28 5.33 18.83
N LEU A 222 0.82 5.11 18.10
CA LEU A 222 2.06 5.88 18.25
C LEU A 222 1.99 7.26 17.59
N VAL A 223 0.94 7.54 16.80
CA VAL A 223 0.70 8.86 16.22
C VAL A 223 0.57 9.90 17.34
N TRP A 224 -0.09 9.53 18.43
CA TRP A 224 -0.33 10.40 19.58
C TRP A 224 0.72 10.31 20.68
N ALA A 225 1.89 9.71 20.45
CA ALA A 225 2.93 9.55 21.47
C ALA A 225 3.30 10.89 22.16
N GLY A 226 3.10 11.01 23.46
CA GLY A 226 3.30 12.26 24.21
C GLY A 226 2.10 13.23 24.20
N LEU A 227 0.96 12.83 23.65
CA LEU A 227 -0.35 13.49 23.78
C LEU A 227 -1.34 12.48 24.36
N ASN A 228 -2.52 12.96 24.75
CA ASN A 228 -3.62 12.10 25.15
C ASN A 228 -4.23 11.40 23.93
N VAL A 229 -4.20 10.07 23.91
CA VAL A 229 -4.72 9.25 22.81
C VAL A 229 -6.23 9.42 22.63
N SER A 230 -7.03 9.45 23.71
CA SER A 230 -8.49 9.58 23.59
C SER A 230 -8.88 10.94 23.02
N GLU A 231 -8.20 12.01 23.43
CA GLU A 231 -8.41 13.35 22.87
C GLU A 231 -8.05 13.40 21.39
N GLY A 232 -6.95 12.76 20.99
CA GLY A 232 -6.57 12.64 19.57
C GLY A 232 -7.62 11.89 18.74
N ILE A 233 -8.17 10.80 19.27
CA ILE A 233 -9.25 10.03 18.62
C ILE A 233 -10.54 10.86 18.50
N ASP A 234 -10.91 11.61 19.53
CA ASP A 234 -12.11 12.45 19.50
C ASP A 234 -11.94 13.63 18.54
N PHE A 235 -10.76 14.23 18.49
CA PHE A 235 -10.38 15.18 17.44
C PHE A 235 -10.58 14.59 16.04
N LEU A 236 -10.10 13.37 15.77
CA LEU A 236 -10.28 12.72 14.46
C LEU A 236 -11.75 12.59 14.07
N LYS A 237 -12.62 12.16 14.99
CA LYS A 237 -14.06 12.03 14.72
C LYS A 237 -14.68 13.38 14.36
N ILE A 238 -14.36 14.43 15.12
CA ILE A 238 -14.88 15.79 14.90
C ILE A 238 -14.41 16.32 13.54
N ALA A 239 -13.11 16.21 13.25
CA ALA A 239 -12.52 16.66 12.00
C ALA A 239 -13.09 15.89 10.79
N ALA A 240 -13.17 14.57 10.87
CA ALA A 240 -13.71 13.73 9.81
C ALA A 240 -15.19 14.01 9.54
N LYS A 241 -16.00 14.24 10.59
CA LYS A 241 -17.39 14.67 10.45
C LYS A 241 -17.51 15.99 9.70
N ARG A 242 -16.67 16.99 10.02
CA ARG A 242 -16.61 18.24 9.24
C ARG A 242 -16.22 17.97 7.79
N ALA A 243 -15.29 17.05 7.56
CA ALA A 243 -14.84 16.62 6.24
C ALA A 243 -15.84 15.71 5.49
N GLY A 244 -17.02 15.42 6.05
CA GLY A 244 -18.11 14.66 5.40
C GLY A 244 -18.16 13.16 5.71
N PHE A 245 -17.31 12.65 6.59
CA PHE A 245 -17.19 11.22 6.90
C PHE A 245 -17.81 10.93 8.27
N VAL A 246 -18.93 10.21 8.28
CA VAL A 246 -19.74 9.95 9.48
C VAL A 246 -20.05 8.47 9.71
N CYS A 247 -19.65 7.58 8.79
CA CYS A 247 -19.93 6.15 8.91
C CYS A 247 -18.97 5.49 9.91
N HIS A 248 -19.40 4.35 10.46
CA HIS A 248 -18.65 3.57 11.47
C HIS A 248 -18.49 2.08 11.10
N ASP A 249 -18.79 1.74 9.85
CA ASP A 249 -18.89 0.39 9.30
C ASP A 249 -17.57 -0.16 8.72
N GLY A 250 -16.59 0.70 8.45
CA GLY A 250 -15.34 0.36 7.77
C GLY A 250 -15.43 0.38 6.25
N GLY A 251 -16.52 0.92 5.69
CA GLY A 251 -16.63 1.21 4.26
C GLY A 251 -15.87 2.47 3.85
N GLU A 252 -16.05 2.90 2.60
CA GLU A 252 -15.36 4.06 2.01
C GLU A 252 -15.66 5.38 2.73
N ASN A 253 -16.82 5.48 3.38
CA ASN A 253 -17.27 6.68 4.11
C ASN A 253 -16.97 6.64 5.62
N ASP A 254 -16.24 5.63 6.10
CA ASP A 254 -15.86 5.55 7.52
C ASP A 254 -14.85 6.66 7.86
N TRP A 255 -15.03 7.32 9.00
CA TRP A 255 -14.16 8.40 9.45
C TRP A 255 -12.71 7.98 9.70
N ARG A 256 -12.45 6.68 9.83
CA ARG A 256 -11.11 6.08 9.98
C ARG A 256 -10.49 5.66 8.64
N GLY A 257 -11.20 5.85 7.52
CA GLY A 257 -10.81 5.27 6.24
C GLY A 257 -11.23 3.81 6.11
N PHE A 258 -10.99 3.25 4.92
CA PHE A 258 -11.42 1.90 4.56
C PHE A 258 -10.83 0.84 5.49
N HIS A 259 -11.67 -0.14 5.89
CA HIS A 259 -11.38 -1.13 6.94
C HIS A 259 -10.91 -0.56 8.29
N LYS A 260 -11.21 0.72 8.56
CA LYS A 260 -10.89 1.39 9.82
C LYS A 260 -9.38 1.46 10.10
N LEU A 261 -8.56 1.48 9.05
CA LEU A 261 -7.11 1.38 9.15
C LEU A 261 -6.43 2.67 9.64
N GLY A 262 -7.06 3.83 9.47
CA GLY A 262 -6.67 5.08 10.12
C GLY A 262 -5.24 5.52 9.83
N LEU A 263 -4.73 5.25 8.62
CA LEU A 263 -3.33 5.46 8.30
C LEU A 263 -3.00 6.93 7.97
N SER A 264 -1.73 7.27 8.16
CA SER A 264 -1.13 8.57 7.83
C SER A 264 -0.01 8.39 6.81
N VAL A 265 -0.33 7.81 5.65
CA VAL A 265 0.64 7.58 4.57
C VAL A 265 0.17 8.17 3.25
N GLY A 266 1.10 8.53 2.37
CA GLY A 266 0.81 8.94 1.00
C GLY A 266 1.88 8.45 0.04
N PHE A 267 1.51 8.31 -1.23
CA PHE A 267 2.39 7.87 -2.32
C PHE A 267 2.52 8.95 -3.38
N HIS A 268 3.42 8.76 -4.34
CA HIS A 268 3.73 9.76 -5.37
C HIS A 268 2.48 10.40 -6.00
N ASP A 269 1.50 9.55 -6.35
CA ASP A 269 0.34 9.94 -7.14
C ASP A 269 -0.99 9.92 -6.37
N THR A 270 -1.03 9.39 -5.14
CA THR A 270 -2.30 9.27 -4.39
C THR A 270 -2.12 9.04 -2.89
N ILE A 271 -3.22 9.20 -2.15
CA ILE A 271 -3.37 8.75 -0.76
C ILE A 271 -4.37 7.58 -0.74
N PRO A 272 -4.00 6.39 -0.22
CA PRO A 272 -4.88 5.23 -0.13
C PRO A 272 -6.19 5.51 0.62
N ASP A 273 -7.23 4.77 0.30
CA ASP A 273 -8.53 4.74 1.00
C ASP A 273 -8.46 4.29 2.47
N ALA A 274 -7.44 3.48 2.79
CA ALA A 274 -7.08 3.08 4.14
C ALA A 274 -6.57 4.24 5.04
N CYS A 275 -6.28 5.42 4.46
CA CYS A 275 -5.81 6.58 5.20
C CYS A 275 -6.97 7.40 5.78
N LEU A 276 -6.66 8.24 6.77
CA LEU A 276 -7.65 9.16 7.33
C LEU A 276 -8.26 10.06 6.24
N PRO A 277 -9.59 10.15 6.12
CA PRO A 277 -10.25 10.94 5.08
C PRO A 277 -9.92 12.43 5.08
N ILE A 278 -9.59 12.98 6.25
CA ILE A 278 -9.18 14.37 6.41
C ILE A 278 -7.93 14.72 5.59
N TYR A 279 -7.13 13.76 5.14
CA TYR A 279 -5.97 14.05 4.28
C TYR A 279 -6.32 14.33 2.82
N PHE A 280 -7.41 13.74 2.31
CA PHE A 280 -7.72 13.77 0.87
C PHE A 280 -9.13 14.28 0.53
N SER A 281 -10.01 14.42 1.52
CA SER A 281 -11.38 14.87 1.30
C SER A 281 -11.42 16.26 0.64
N THR A 282 -12.35 16.41 -0.30
CA THR A 282 -12.81 17.70 -0.83
C THR A 282 -14.28 17.96 -0.49
N LEU A 283 -14.90 17.08 0.30
CA LEU A 283 -16.31 17.19 0.68
C LEU A 283 -16.50 18.32 1.68
N ASN A 284 -17.70 18.91 1.70
CA ASN A 284 -18.07 19.99 2.62
C ASN A 284 -17.11 21.21 2.59
N GLY A 285 -16.42 21.43 1.47
CA GLY A 285 -15.43 22.51 1.35
C GLY A 285 -14.12 22.24 2.10
N TRP A 286 -13.89 21.01 2.57
CA TRP A 286 -12.64 20.58 3.19
C TRP A 286 -11.48 20.74 2.21
N ARG A 287 -10.36 21.29 2.70
CA ARG A 287 -9.16 21.52 1.90
C ARG A 287 -8.19 20.35 2.10
N PRO A 288 -7.96 19.49 1.09
CA PRO A 288 -7.14 18.29 1.28
C PRO A 288 -5.67 18.66 1.48
N LEU A 289 -4.95 17.79 2.21
CA LEU A 289 -3.49 17.83 2.28
C LEU A 289 -2.90 17.45 0.92
N MET A 290 -3.43 16.41 0.30
CA MET A 290 -3.09 15.98 -1.04
C MET A 290 -4.35 15.50 -1.75
N LYS A 291 -4.56 15.95 -2.98
CA LYS A 291 -5.68 15.49 -3.81
C LYS A 291 -5.42 14.06 -4.26
N ARG A 292 -6.46 13.22 -4.27
CA ARG A 292 -6.40 11.97 -5.02
C ARG A 292 -6.30 12.27 -6.51
N GLY A 293 -5.57 11.41 -7.22
CA GLY A 293 -5.65 11.38 -8.68
C GLY A 293 -7.11 11.18 -9.14
N PRO A 294 -7.45 11.63 -10.36
CA PRO A 294 -8.76 11.37 -10.96
C PRO A 294 -9.06 9.88 -11.08
#